data_AF-A0A9D7X689-F1
#
_entry.id   AF-A0A9D7X689-F1
#
_cell.length_a   1.000
_cell.length_b   1.000
_cell.length_c   1.000
_cell.angle_alpha   90.00
_cell.angle_beta   90.00
_cell.angle_gamma   90.00
#
_symmetry.space_group_name_H-M   'P 1'
#
loop_
_entity.id
_entity.type
_entity.pdbx_description
1 polymer ?
#
loop_
_entity_poly.entity_id
_entity_poly.type
_entity_poly.pdbx_seq_one_letter_code
_entity_poly.pdbx_strand_id
1 'polypeptide(L)'
;MNLFQTLLSPDKEELENGERVLVGKAANILQVGEFQLLQLAYRDWHNKELPEALVSQLFSSYMLRNEVPHWARYFARNIIEASEKGALNDNEPSFHDFDHNYHTSVPGGLRRFWVAVGVLAVAMGGAIVLADLSIVKTGSSGIFPPYLDQNNLKISGTTTPYGRADVVPPSSQVDASLPDMGRESDVAGND
;
A
#
# COMPACT_ATOMS: atom_id res chain seq x y z
N MET A 1 -16.26 -33.93 -18.59
CA MET A 1 -14.90 -33.36 -18.63
C MET A 1 -14.09 -34.00 -17.50
N ASN A 2 -12.87 -34.47 -17.79
CA ASN A 2 -12.00 -35.12 -16.80
C ASN A 2 -11.05 -34.08 -16.19
N LEU A 3 -11.10 -33.87 -14.88
CA LEU A 3 -10.29 -32.89 -14.13
C LEU A 3 -8.77 -33.07 -14.37
N PHE A 4 -8.33 -34.32 -14.46
CA PHE A 4 -6.95 -34.67 -14.77
C PHE A 4 -6.50 -34.19 -16.15
N GLN A 5 -7.40 -34.17 -17.13
CA GLN A 5 -7.09 -33.72 -18.48
C GLN A 5 -6.97 -32.19 -18.55
N THR A 6 -7.78 -31.47 -17.76
CA THR A 6 -7.68 -30.01 -17.61
C THR A 6 -6.36 -29.62 -16.93
N LEU A 7 -5.88 -30.37 -15.94
CA LEU A 7 -4.61 -30.09 -15.26
C LEU A 7 -3.37 -30.43 -16.12
N LEU A 8 -3.45 -31.47 -16.95
CA LEU A 8 -2.33 -31.88 -17.81
C LEU A 8 -2.19 -31.03 -19.08
N SER A 9 -3.26 -30.36 -19.48
CA SER A 9 -3.31 -29.52 -20.69
C SER A 9 -4.27 -28.36 -20.43
N PRO A 10 -3.87 -27.37 -19.61
CA PRO A 10 -4.72 -26.21 -19.33
C PRO A 10 -5.10 -25.47 -20.64
N ASP A 11 -4.22 -25.53 -21.64
CA ASP A 11 -4.40 -24.87 -22.94
C ASP A 11 -5.40 -25.57 -23.87
N LYS A 12 -5.95 -26.74 -23.48
CA LYS A 12 -6.96 -27.44 -24.31
C LYS A 12 -8.24 -26.62 -24.48
N GLU A 13 -8.64 -25.89 -23.44
CA GLU A 13 -9.80 -25.01 -23.51
C GLU A 13 -9.55 -23.80 -24.42
N GLU A 14 -8.30 -23.30 -24.49
CA GLU A 14 -7.92 -22.27 -25.47
C GLU A 14 -7.93 -22.80 -26.91
N LEU A 15 -7.56 -24.07 -27.12
CA LEU A 15 -7.58 -24.71 -28.45
C LEU A 15 -9.01 -25.01 -28.93
N GLU A 16 -9.92 -25.44 -28.04
CA GLU A 16 -11.34 -25.64 -28.37
C GLU A 16 -12.09 -24.31 -28.56
N ASN A 17 -11.74 -23.28 -27.78
CA ASN A 17 -12.43 -21.98 -27.77
C ASN A 17 -11.64 -20.88 -28.49
N GLY A 18 -10.71 -21.23 -29.38
CA GLY A 18 -9.69 -20.32 -29.92
C GLY A 18 -10.24 -19.01 -30.49
N GLU A 19 -11.46 -19.01 -31.02
CA GLU A 19 -12.10 -17.79 -31.54
C GLU A 19 -12.50 -16.82 -30.43
N ARG A 20 -12.98 -17.31 -29.29
CA ARG A 20 -13.32 -16.48 -28.14
C ARG A 20 -12.06 -15.92 -27.48
N VAL A 21 -10.99 -16.71 -27.44
CA VAL A 21 -9.66 -16.27 -26.95
C VAL A 21 -9.16 -15.08 -27.76
N LEU A 22 -9.36 -15.06 -29.09
CA LEU A 22 -9.01 -13.90 -29.92
C LEU A 22 -9.79 -12.64 -29.53
N VAL A 23 -11.11 -12.76 -29.29
CA VAL A 23 -11.96 -11.64 -28.87
C VAL A 23 -11.54 -11.13 -27.49
N GLY A 24 -11.28 -12.03 -26.53
CA GLY A 24 -10.80 -11.68 -25.20
C GLY A 24 -9.42 -11.00 -25.25
N LYS A 25 -8.50 -11.53 -26.06
CA LYS A 25 -7.17 -10.92 -26.26
C LYS A 25 -7.28 -9.51 -26.85
N ALA A 26 -8.10 -9.32 -27.88
CA ALA A 26 -8.33 -8.01 -28.47
C ALA A 26 -8.97 -7.02 -27.48
N ALA A 27 -9.90 -7.49 -26.65
CA ALA A 27 -10.57 -6.67 -25.64
C ALA A 27 -9.57 -6.21 -24.57
N ASN A 28 -8.68 -7.12 -24.15
CA ASN A 28 -7.62 -6.80 -23.20
C ASN A 28 -6.60 -5.80 -23.76
N ILE A 29 -6.21 -5.93 -25.05
CA ILE A 29 -5.33 -4.95 -25.72
C ILE A 29 -5.96 -3.55 -25.67
N LEU A 30 -7.24 -3.45 -26.06
CA LEU A 30 -7.97 -2.18 -26.04
C LEU A 30 -8.38 -1.71 -24.63
N GLN A 31 -8.12 -2.51 -23.60
CA GLN A 31 -8.57 -2.28 -22.22
C GLN A 31 -10.08 -2.04 -22.07
N VAL A 32 -10.89 -2.70 -22.91
CA VAL A 32 -12.35 -2.64 -22.87
C VAL A 32 -12.95 -3.99 -22.49
N GLY A 33 -14.21 -3.99 -22.04
CA GLY A 33 -14.93 -5.24 -21.82
C GLY A 33 -15.14 -6.03 -23.12
N GLU A 34 -15.14 -7.37 -23.06
CA GLU A 34 -15.43 -8.25 -24.22
C GLU A 34 -16.75 -7.87 -24.91
N PHE A 35 -17.76 -7.51 -24.12
CA PHE A 35 -19.08 -7.14 -24.63
C PHE A 35 -19.08 -5.80 -25.38
N GLN A 36 -18.27 -4.84 -24.93
CA GLN A 36 -18.08 -3.58 -25.64
C GLN A 36 -17.32 -3.80 -26.94
N LEU A 37 -16.32 -4.69 -26.96
CA LEU A 37 -15.65 -5.06 -28.19
C LEU A 37 -16.62 -5.66 -29.22
N LEU A 38 -17.60 -6.45 -28.77
CA LEU A 38 -18.67 -6.94 -29.65
C LEU A 38 -19.56 -5.82 -30.20
N GLN A 39 -19.91 -4.81 -29.39
CA GLN A 39 -20.67 -3.66 -29.86
C GLN A 39 -19.89 -2.82 -30.88
N LEU A 40 -18.60 -2.58 -30.61
CA LEU A 40 -17.70 -1.87 -31.52
C LEU A 40 -17.55 -2.61 -32.85
N ALA A 41 -17.32 -3.92 -32.80
CA ALA A 41 -17.18 -4.74 -33.99
C ALA A 41 -18.48 -4.80 -34.81
N TYR A 42 -19.64 -4.81 -34.15
CA TYR A 42 -20.93 -4.72 -34.85
C TYR A 42 -21.09 -3.36 -35.53
N ARG A 43 -20.73 -2.27 -34.84
CA ARG A 43 -20.77 -0.92 -35.39
C ARG A 43 -19.84 -0.77 -36.59
N ASP A 44 -18.61 -1.28 -36.50
CA ASP A 44 -17.63 -1.27 -37.59
C ASP A 44 -18.14 -2.02 -38.83
N TRP A 45 -18.75 -3.19 -38.63
CA TRP A 45 -19.22 -4.02 -39.74
C TRP A 45 -20.54 -3.54 -40.37
N HIS A 46 -21.52 -3.15 -39.55
CA HIS A 46 -22.87 -2.81 -40.00
C HIS A 46 -23.12 -1.31 -40.12
N ASN A 47 -22.16 -0.48 -39.70
CA ASN A 47 -22.25 0.98 -39.63
C ASN A 47 -23.50 1.46 -38.87
N LYS A 48 -23.92 0.68 -37.86
CA LYS A 48 -25.11 0.91 -37.02
C LYS A 48 -24.84 0.45 -35.60
N GLU A 49 -25.45 1.11 -34.63
CA GLU A 49 -25.42 0.67 -33.24
C GLU A 49 -26.21 -0.62 -33.04
N LEU A 50 -25.75 -1.45 -32.11
CA LEU A 50 -26.37 -2.74 -31.83
C LEU A 50 -27.70 -2.54 -31.09
N PRO A 51 -28.85 -2.98 -31.65
CA PRO A 51 -30.14 -2.84 -30.99
C PRO A 51 -30.22 -3.68 -29.72
N GLU A 52 -30.86 -3.18 -28.67
CA GLU A 52 -30.99 -3.87 -27.36
C GLU A 52 -31.63 -5.27 -27.48
N ALA A 53 -32.59 -5.44 -28.39
CA ALA A 53 -33.19 -6.75 -28.66
C ALA A 53 -32.17 -7.78 -29.19
N LEU A 54 -31.19 -7.33 -29.97
CA LEU A 54 -30.16 -8.19 -30.57
C LEU A 54 -29.00 -8.42 -29.60
N VAL A 55 -28.72 -7.44 -28.72
CA VAL A 55 -27.76 -7.55 -27.61
C VAL A 55 -28.01 -8.81 -26.78
N SER A 56 -29.24 -9.02 -26.32
CA SER A 56 -29.57 -10.14 -25.44
C SER A 56 -29.33 -11.49 -26.13
N GLN A 57 -29.71 -11.59 -27.41
CA GLN A 57 -29.51 -12.79 -28.21
C GLN A 57 -28.01 -13.05 -28.49
N LEU A 58 -27.26 -12.01 -28.82
CA LEU A 58 -25.83 -12.08 -29.06
C LEU A 58 -25.07 -12.46 -27.78
N PHE A 59 -25.44 -11.89 -26.64
CA PHE A 59 -24.87 -12.24 -25.34
C PHE A 59 -25.13 -13.72 -25.01
N SER A 60 -26.36 -14.17 -25.23
CA SER A 60 -26.73 -15.58 -24.99
C SER A 60 -25.95 -16.52 -25.90
N SER A 61 -25.75 -16.19 -27.17
CA SER A 61 -24.95 -17.01 -28.09
C SER A 61 -23.47 -17.04 -27.70
N TYR A 62 -22.92 -15.87 -27.38
CA TYR A 62 -21.50 -15.73 -27.09
C TYR A 62 -21.12 -16.35 -25.74
N MET A 63 -21.87 -16.07 -24.68
CA MET A 63 -21.53 -16.55 -23.33
C MET A 63 -21.97 -17.99 -23.07
N LEU A 64 -23.12 -18.44 -23.60
CA LEU A 64 -23.63 -19.79 -23.30
C LEU A 64 -23.22 -20.83 -24.33
N ARG A 65 -23.10 -20.43 -25.61
CA ARG A 65 -22.75 -21.36 -26.71
C ARG A 65 -21.32 -21.19 -27.20
N ASN A 66 -20.58 -20.22 -26.67
CA ASN A 66 -19.22 -19.91 -27.08
C ASN A 66 -19.11 -19.61 -28.60
N GLU A 67 -20.21 -19.15 -29.19
CA GLU A 67 -20.31 -18.84 -30.61
C GLU A 67 -19.88 -17.40 -30.85
N VAL A 68 -18.73 -17.23 -31.53
CA VAL A 68 -18.23 -15.91 -31.92
C VAL A 68 -18.75 -15.55 -33.30
N PRO A 69 -19.46 -14.42 -33.47
CA PRO A 69 -19.87 -13.96 -34.78
C PRO A 69 -18.67 -13.70 -35.69
N HIS A 70 -18.85 -13.90 -37.00
CA HIS A 70 -17.76 -13.74 -37.96
C HIS A 70 -17.18 -12.32 -37.97
N TRP A 71 -18.02 -11.29 -37.88
CA TRP A 71 -17.60 -9.89 -37.81
C TRP A 71 -16.76 -9.59 -36.56
N ALA A 72 -17.13 -10.18 -35.40
CA ALA A 72 -16.38 -10.02 -34.15
C ALA A 72 -14.98 -10.61 -34.27
N ARG A 73 -14.90 -11.79 -34.90
CA ARG A 73 -13.63 -12.47 -35.15
C ARG A 73 -12.73 -11.68 -36.08
N TYR A 74 -13.29 -11.12 -37.15
CA TYR A 74 -12.55 -10.28 -38.09
C TYR A 74 -11.99 -9.04 -37.38
N PHE A 75 -12.82 -8.34 -36.62
CA PHE A 75 -12.43 -7.16 -35.86
C PHE A 75 -11.33 -7.46 -34.83
N ALA A 76 -11.47 -8.56 -34.07
CA ALA A 76 -10.46 -8.98 -33.09
C ALA A 76 -9.10 -9.27 -33.73
N ARG A 77 -9.07 -9.93 -34.89
CA ARG A 77 -7.83 -10.16 -35.65
C ARG A 77 -7.19 -8.86 -36.11
N ASN A 78 -8.00 -7.94 -36.65
CA ASN A 78 -7.51 -6.64 -37.11
C ASN A 78 -6.85 -5.84 -35.96
N ILE A 79 -7.43 -5.85 -34.76
CA ILE A 79 -6.85 -5.21 -33.57
C ILE A 79 -5.52 -5.85 -33.17
N ILE A 80 -5.45 -7.19 -33.13
CA ILE A 80 -4.23 -7.90 -32.76
C ILE A 80 -3.12 -7.58 -33.77
N GLU A 81 -3.42 -7.61 -35.06
CA GLU A 81 -2.45 -7.25 -36.11
C GLU A 81 -2.01 -5.78 -36.02
N ALA A 82 -2.93 -4.86 -35.70
CA ALA A 82 -2.61 -3.44 -35.53
C ALA A 82 -1.74 -3.19 -34.30
N SER A 83 -1.97 -3.93 -33.22
CA SER A 83 -1.17 -3.91 -31.99
C SER A 83 0.25 -4.42 -32.24
N GLU A 84 0.40 -5.54 -32.97
CA GLU A 84 1.72 -6.09 -33.33
C GLU A 84 2.54 -5.14 -34.20
N LYS A 85 1.88 -4.31 -35.02
CA LYS A 85 2.52 -3.27 -35.84
C LYS A 85 2.83 -1.99 -35.05
N GLY A 86 2.44 -1.90 -33.78
CA GLY A 86 2.58 -0.70 -32.94
C GLY A 86 1.76 0.50 -33.43
N ALA A 87 0.75 0.25 -34.27
CA ALA A 87 -0.09 1.28 -34.88
C ALA A 87 -1.39 1.52 -34.09
N LEU A 88 -1.65 0.72 -33.06
CA LEU A 88 -2.87 0.80 -32.26
C LEU A 88 -2.69 1.82 -31.13
N ASN A 89 -3.61 2.77 -31.05
CA ASN A 89 -3.73 3.67 -29.92
C ASN A 89 -4.89 3.20 -29.02
N ASP A 90 -4.56 2.45 -27.98
CA ASP A 90 -5.56 1.88 -27.05
C ASP A 90 -6.37 2.97 -26.31
N ASN A 91 -5.87 4.21 -26.28
CA ASN A 91 -6.55 5.35 -25.67
C ASN A 91 -7.42 6.15 -26.64
N GLU A 92 -7.66 5.66 -27.86
CA GLU A 92 -8.49 6.37 -28.81
C GLU A 92 -9.96 6.42 -28.32
N PRO A 93 -10.58 7.61 -28.20
CA PRO A 93 -11.93 7.74 -27.66
C PRO A 93 -12.99 6.90 -28.40
N SER A 94 -12.78 6.64 -29.70
CA SER A 94 -13.67 5.86 -30.55
C SER A 94 -13.85 4.40 -30.08
N PHE A 95 -12.86 3.84 -29.39
CA PHE A 95 -12.96 2.50 -28.78
C PHE A 95 -13.68 2.53 -27.42
N HIS A 96 -13.84 3.71 -26.81
CA HIS A 96 -14.39 3.88 -25.48
C HIS A 96 -15.82 4.44 -25.45
N ASP A 97 -16.44 4.64 -26.61
CA ASP A 97 -17.79 5.21 -26.74
C ASP A 97 -18.87 4.48 -25.91
N PHE A 98 -18.70 3.18 -25.67
CA PHE A 98 -19.64 2.36 -24.91
C PHE A 98 -19.18 2.04 -23.47
N ASP A 99 -17.97 2.48 -23.08
CA ASP A 99 -17.46 2.31 -21.72
C ASP A 99 -17.89 3.49 -20.85
N HIS A 100 -18.90 3.27 -20.01
CA HIS A 100 -19.37 4.28 -19.07
C HIS A 100 -18.36 4.56 -17.93
N ASN A 101 -17.37 3.68 -17.73
CA ASN A 101 -16.33 3.81 -16.71
C ASN A 101 -14.97 4.22 -17.29
N TYR A 102 -14.89 4.54 -18.58
CA TYR A 102 -13.63 4.97 -19.17
C TYR A 102 -13.25 6.36 -18.69
N HIS A 103 -12.47 6.38 -17.61
CA HIS A 103 -11.75 7.55 -17.18
C HIS A 103 -10.41 7.55 -17.89
N THR A 104 -10.26 8.41 -18.90
CA THR A 104 -8.94 8.75 -19.47
C THR A 104 -7.97 8.98 -18.32
N SER A 105 -6.83 8.28 -18.34
CA SER A 105 -5.75 8.36 -17.34
C SER A 105 -5.69 9.75 -16.73
N VAL A 106 -6.06 9.84 -15.45
CA VAL A 106 -6.18 11.12 -14.73
C VAL A 106 -4.93 11.96 -14.99
N PRO A 107 -5.02 13.12 -15.68
CA PRO A 107 -3.86 13.94 -16.03
C PRO A 107 -3.17 14.60 -14.80
N GLY A 108 -3.52 14.16 -13.59
CA GLY A 108 -2.88 14.55 -12.33
C GLY A 108 -2.61 13.38 -11.38
N GLY A 109 -2.78 12.11 -11.80
CA GLY A 109 -2.52 10.95 -10.94
C GLY A 109 -1.06 10.89 -10.49
N LEU A 110 -0.13 11.16 -11.40
CA LEU A 110 1.30 11.21 -11.10
C LEU A 110 1.64 12.36 -10.13
N ARG A 111 1.02 13.54 -10.30
CA ARG A 111 1.20 14.67 -9.38
C ARG A 111 0.69 14.34 -7.97
N ARG A 112 -0.49 13.71 -7.85
CA ARG A 112 -1.05 13.29 -6.56
C ARG A 112 -0.20 12.21 -5.89
N PHE A 113 0.35 11.28 -6.67
CA PHE A 113 1.29 10.28 -6.20
C PHE A 113 2.56 10.91 -5.63
N TRP A 114 3.20 11.84 -6.37
CA TRP A 114 4.39 12.55 -5.88
C TRP A 114 4.12 13.42 -4.65
N VAL A 115 2.94 14.05 -4.56
CA VAL A 115 2.52 14.78 -3.37
C VAL A 115 2.40 13.84 -2.16
N ALA A 116 1.78 12.67 -2.31
CA ALA A 116 1.68 11.69 -1.23
C ALA A 116 3.06 11.19 -0.78
N VAL A 117 3.95 10.89 -1.73
CA VAL A 117 5.35 10.50 -1.45
C VAL A 117 6.09 11.62 -0.69
N GLY A 118 5.92 12.88 -1.12
CA GLY A 118 6.51 14.03 -0.46
C GLY A 118 6.01 14.21 0.98
N VAL A 119 4.71 14.08 1.22
CA VAL A 119 4.12 14.14 2.57
C VAL A 119 4.69 13.04 3.46
N LEU A 120 4.80 11.82 2.94
CA LEU A 120 5.37 10.69 3.68
C LEU A 120 6.85 10.93 4.02
N ALA A 121 7.63 11.43 3.07
CA ALA A 121 9.05 11.74 3.29
C ALA A 121 9.24 12.85 4.33
N VAL A 122 8.40 13.89 4.30
CA VAL A 122 8.41 14.97 5.29
C VAL A 122 8.00 14.47 6.66
N ALA A 123 6.98 13.61 6.76
CA ALA A 123 6.57 13.02 8.03
C ALA A 123 7.68 12.13 8.62
N MET A 124 8.30 11.29 7.81
CA MET A 124 9.39 10.41 8.24
C MET A 124 10.63 11.21 8.65
N GLY A 125 11.07 12.15 7.82
CA GLY A 125 12.23 13.01 8.11
C GLY A 125 11.97 13.93 9.30
N GLY A 126 10.76 14.49 9.40
CA GLY A 126 10.33 15.30 10.52
C GLY A 126 10.35 14.53 11.84
N ALA A 127 9.89 13.28 11.85
CA ALA A 127 9.95 12.42 13.04
C ALA A 127 11.38 12.15 13.51
N ILE A 128 12.32 11.92 12.58
CA ILE A 128 13.74 11.71 12.91
C ILE A 128 14.35 12.97 13.53
N VAL A 129 14.14 14.13 12.92
CA VAL A 129 14.66 15.41 13.46
C VAL A 129 14.03 15.75 14.81
N LEU A 130 12.74 15.47 14.99
CA LEU A 130 12.06 15.67 16.28
C LEU A 130 12.66 14.77 17.36
N ALA A 131 12.99 13.52 17.03
CA ALA A 131 13.63 12.58 17.94
C ALA A 131 15.00 13.10 18.38
N ASP A 132 15.85 13.54 17.44
CA ASP A 132 17.16 14.10 17.76
C ASP A 132 17.05 15.36 18.63
N LEU A 133 16.10 16.25 18.33
CA LEU A 133 15.87 17.44 19.14
C LEU A 133 15.38 17.09 20.55
N SER A 134 14.55 16.06 20.71
CA SER A 134 14.07 15.59 22.02
C SER A 134 15.21 15.01 22.88
N ILE A 135 16.19 14.36 22.25
CA ILE A 135 17.39 13.83 22.91
C ILE A 135 18.33 14.98 23.30
N VAL A 136 18.50 16.00 22.44
CA VAL A 136 19.39 17.15 22.71
C VAL A 136 18.82 18.10 23.77
N LYS A 137 17.50 18.32 23.78
CA LYS A 137 16.83 19.21 24.75
C LYS A 137 16.70 18.58 26.15
N THR A 138 16.75 17.26 26.22
CA THR A 138 16.89 16.50 27.47
C THR A 138 18.38 16.27 27.70
N GLY A 139 19.09 17.33 28.09
CA GLY A 139 20.55 17.32 28.26
C GLY A 139 21.05 16.03 28.90
N SER A 140 21.83 15.27 28.12
CA SER A 140 22.66 14.15 28.56
C SER A 140 22.03 13.22 29.61
N SER A 141 20.84 12.69 29.36
CA SER A 141 20.37 11.52 30.10
C SER A 141 21.05 10.28 29.51
N GLY A 142 22.29 10.04 29.94
CA GLY A 142 23.04 8.85 29.61
C GLY A 142 22.20 7.61 29.93
N ILE A 143 22.43 6.55 29.18
CA ILE A 143 21.81 5.22 29.30
C ILE A 143 22.18 4.51 30.63
N PHE A 144 22.54 5.28 31.64
CA PHE A 144 23.01 4.86 32.93
C PHE A 144 21.91 5.05 33.99
N PRO A 145 21.83 4.13 34.98
CA PRO A 145 20.94 4.27 36.12
C PRO A 145 21.18 5.61 36.86
N PRO A 146 20.16 6.13 37.57
CA PRO A 146 20.08 7.52 38.09
C PRO A 146 21.18 7.96 39.08
N TYR A 147 22.19 7.12 39.32
CA TYR A 147 23.28 7.34 40.26
C TYR A 147 24.62 7.64 39.56
N LEU A 148 24.70 7.49 38.23
CA LEU A 148 25.93 7.68 37.46
C LEU A 148 25.87 8.98 36.65
N ASP A 149 26.18 10.07 37.34
CA ASP A 149 26.25 11.39 36.75
C ASP A 149 27.66 11.69 36.23
N GLN A 150 27.81 12.39 35.10
CA GLN A 150 29.13 12.63 34.48
C GLN A 150 30.08 13.47 35.36
N ASN A 151 29.51 14.21 36.30
CA ASN A 151 30.24 14.95 37.31
C ASN A 151 31.01 14.02 38.27
N ASN A 152 30.56 12.78 38.45
CA ASN A 152 31.26 11.74 39.23
C ASN A 152 32.27 10.93 38.39
N LEU A 153 32.14 10.94 37.06
CA LEU A 153 33.06 10.24 36.16
C LEU A 153 34.32 11.03 35.84
N LYS A 154 34.33 12.34 36.15
CA LYS A 154 35.49 13.20 35.95
C LYS A 154 36.47 13.05 37.12
N ILE A 155 37.14 11.89 37.18
CA ILE A 155 38.29 11.69 38.07
C ILE A 155 39.42 12.58 37.53
N SER A 156 39.52 13.80 38.07
CA SER A 156 40.67 14.66 37.85
C SER A 156 41.90 13.98 38.45
N GLY A 157 42.78 13.53 37.57
CA GLY A 157 44.00 12.74 37.81
C GLY A 157 44.69 13.01 39.15
N THR A 158 44.28 12.29 40.18
CA THR A 158 45.01 12.20 41.44
C THR A 158 45.37 10.73 41.64
N THR A 159 46.64 10.44 41.44
CA THR A 159 47.29 9.15 41.65
C THR A 159 46.99 8.62 43.05
N THR A 160 46.04 7.71 43.18
CA THR A 160 45.89 6.90 44.41
C THR A 160 46.65 5.60 44.24
N PRO A 161 47.61 5.26 45.13
CA PRO A 161 48.22 3.94 45.13
C PRO A 161 47.18 2.94 45.63
N TYR A 162 46.86 1.95 44.78
CA TYR A 162 45.99 0.85 45.14
C TYR A 162 46.56 0.08 46.35
N GLY A 163 45.76 -0.17 47.39
CA GLY A 163 46.07 -1.18 48.41
C GLY A 163 45.99 -0.81 49.89
N ARG A 164 45.31 0.27 50.30
CA ARG A 164 44.99 0.51 51.72
C ARG A 164 43.48 0.38 51.98
N ALA A 165 43.09 -0.62 52.75
CA ALA A 165 41.70 -0.89 53.14
C ALA A 165 41.22 -0.04 54.34
N ASP A 166 42.09 0.84 54.84
CA ASP A 166 41.96 1.59 56.09
C ASP A 166 41.44 3.03 55.90
N VAL A 167 41.13 3.43 54.66
CA VAL A 167 40.52 4.75 54.40
C VAL A 167 39.03 4.59 54.11
N VAL A 168 38.22 4.73 55.16
CA VAL A 168 36.77 4.87 55.03
C VAL A 168 36.49 6.29 54.51
N PRO A 169 35.83 6.47 53.34
CA PRO A 169 35.43 7.79 52.88
C PRO A 169 34.41 8.41 53.87
N PRO A 170 34.42 9.73 54.08
CA PRO A 170 33.54 10.37 55.06
C PRO A 170 32.08 10.08 54.68
N SER A 171 31.37 9.42 55.59
CA SER A 171 29.97 9.05 55.44
C SER A 171 29.12 10.30 55.16
N SER A 172 28.36 10.26 54.08
CA SER A 172 27.29 11.20 53.77
C SER A 172 26.29 11.23 54.93
N GLN A 173 26.13 12.42 55.53
CA GLN A 173 25.06 12.70 56.49
C GLN A 173 23.71 12.40 55.82
N VAL A 174 23.00 11.41 56.35
CA VAL A 174 21.60 11.16 56.05
C VAL A 174 20.79 12.08 56.96
N ASP A 175 20.16 13.11 56.37
CA ASP A 175 19.16 13.95 57.03
C ASP A 175 17.95 13.09 57.42
N ALA A 176 17.91 12.63 58.67
CA ALA A 176 16.75 11.97 59.26
C ALA A 176 15.83 13.03 59.89
N SER A 177 15.04 13.72 59.06
CA SER A 177 13.88 14.47 59.53
C SER A 177 12.75 13.49 59.86
N LEU A 178 12.56 13.17 61.14
CA LEU A 178 11.39 12.42 61.63
C LEU A 178 10.13 13.31 61.60
N PRO A 179 8.96 12.80 61.18
CA PRO A 179 7.71 13.54 61.28
C PRO A 179 7.18 13.54 62.72
N ASP A 180 6.83 14.74 63.20
CA ASP A 180 6.19 15.04 64.48
C ASP A 180 4.81 14.37 64.55
N MET A 181 4.69 13.33 65.38
CA MET A 181 3.43 12.65 65.66
C MET A 181 2.76 13.33 66.85
N GLY A 182 1.76 14.15 66.53
CA GLY A 182 0.93 14.90 67.46
C GLY A 182 0.39 14.05 68.61
N ARG A 183 0.48 14.62 69.81
CA ARG A 183 -0.03 14.03 71.05
C ARG A 183 -1.43 14.58 71.32
N GLU A 184 -2.43 13.74 71.09
CA GLU A 184 -3.84 13.97 71.45
C GLU A 184 -4.01 14.24 72.95
N SER A 185 -4.89 15.19 73.23
CA SER A 185 -5.39 15.61 74.53
C SER A 185 -6.69 14.88 74.86
N ASP A 186 -6.78 14.26 76.04
CA ASP A 186 -8.01 13.98 76.80
C ASP A 186 -7.61 13.71 78.27
N VAL A 187 -7.94 14.56 79.26
CA VAL A 187 -9.19 14.69 80.06
C VAL A 187 -9.46 13.54 81.04
N ALA A 188 -9.23 13.80 82.33
CA ALA A 188 -9.94 13.39 83.57
C ALA A 188 -9.02 13.73 84.77
N GLY A 189 -9.38 14.42 85.85
CA GLY A 189 -10.57 14.31 86.71
C GLY A 189 -10.16 13.65 88.05
N ASN A 190 -10.51 14.28 89.19
CA ASN A 190 -10.21 13.95 90.61
C ASN A 190 -8.82 14.35 91.15
N ASP A 191 -8.65 15.06 92.26
CA ASP A 191 -9.50 15.33 93.45
C ASP A 191 -9.56 16.82 93.83
#